data_AF-A0A0F9NDW6-F1
#
_entry.id   AF-A0A0F9NDW6-F1
#
_cell.length_a   1.000
_cell.length_b   1.000
_cell.length_c   1.000
_cell.angle_alpha   90.00
_cell.angle_beta   90.00
_cell.angle_gamma   90.00
#
_symmetry.space_group_name_H-M   'P 1'
#
loop_
_entity.id
_entity.type
_entity.pdbx_description
1 polymer ?
#
loop_
_entity_poly.entity_id
_entity_poly.type
_entity_poly.pdbx_seq_one_letter_code
_entity_poly.pdbx_strand_id
1 'polypeptide(L)'
;ALKAGTCEIKITTISKTVDKNDDGTVDVRFQIALEGETPKINGWAFIARLDHNTDPTGESNLIYVMPSATLPVQFRTAAANCDHCGWDRRRRDTYILQNEDSGVYKQVGRTCIRDFIGIDPARIAEQAERYVKVLGLLDEAREPKWGGMNDHRDIHLPRYLSWVAQSIREYGWISGREAYENFDKVSTASQAVGDMFATYKPQLPTDEDKELAEAAIAHVLTLEPKNDFLHNIITITKQNYLDWKATGLAAAIMFVYNRHLEEEAKRKAAADLSKSEHVGALKERLEMEVRIIGKRWIESMYGSTAIIRMLDANDNLFVTFASGRFGDEANIEDKVTIRGTVKKHDVFKDVKQTILNRVAKVKDDV
;
A
#
# COMPACT_ATOMS: atom_id res chain seq x y z
N ALA A 1 25.49 33.24 23.91
CA ALA A 1 24.93 32.96 22.58
C ALA A 1 25.35 31.56 22.16
N LEU A 2 24.49 30.56 22.39
CA LEU A 2 24.62 29.23 21.81
C LEU A 2 23.40 29.07 20.92
N LYS A 3 23.62 29.18 19.62
CA LYS A 3 22.60 29.01 18.59
C LYS A 3 22.17 27.55 18.59
N ALA A 4 21.13 27.22 19.33
CA ALA A 4 20.35 26.03 19.04
C ALA A 4 19.69 26.30 17.69
N GLY A 5 20.21 25.70 16.62
CA GLY A 5 19.57 25.70 15.31
C GLY A 5 18.33 24.82 15.38
N THR A 6 17.25 25.32 15.98
CA THR A 6 15.95 24.66 15.93
C THR A 6 15.32 25.00 14.59
N CYS A 7 15.25 24.03 13.69
CA CYS A 7 14.46 24.16 12.48
C CYS A 7 12.99 24.37 12.89
N GLU A 8 12.39 25.43 12.37
CA GLU A 8 11.05 25.87 12.73
C GLU A 8 10.04 24.84 12.19
N ILE A 9 9.41 24.05 13.07
CA ILE A 9 8.27 23.22 12.69
C ILE A 9 7.07 24.16 12.53
N LYS A 10 6.74 24.47 11.29
CA LYS A 10 5.56 25.25 10.93
C LYS A 10 4.34 24.34 10.99
N ILE A 11 3.45 24.67 11.91
CA ILE A 11 2.13 24.07 12.02
C ILE A 11 1.18 24.99 11.26
N THR A 12 0.71 24.58 10.10
CA THR A 12 -0.23 25.36 9.29
C THR A 12 -1.56 24.67 9.28
N THR A 13 -2.59 25.31 9.84
CA THR A 13 -3.97 24.83 9.66
C THR A 13 -4.35 25.03 8.21
N ILE A 14 -4.45 23.93 7.46
CA ILE A 14 -4.84 23.92 6.05
C ILE A 14 -6.34 24.21 5.93
N SER A 15 -7.15 23.63 6.80
CA SER A 15 -8.60 23.83 6.78
C SER A 15 -9.26 23.50 8.13
N LYS A 16 -10.46 24.01 8.33
CA LYS A 16 -11.33 23.68 9.46
C LYS A 16 -12.71 23.34 8.91
N THR A 17 -13.15 22.11 9.11
CA THR A 17 -14.48 21.63 8.72
C THR A 17 -15.35 21.50 9.97
N VAL A 18 -16.60 21.92 9.88
CA VAL A 18 -17.58 21.84 10.96
C VAL A 18 -18.81 21.15 10.42
N ASP A 19 -18.97 19.88 10.76
CA ASP A 19 -20.10 19.06 10.34
C ASP A 19 -21.09 18.95 11.49
N LYS A 20 -22.36 19.29 11.22
CA LYS A 20 -23.44 19.07 12.17
C LYS A 20 -24.11 17.76 11.82
N ASN A 21 -24.05 16.81 12.74
CA ASN A 21 -24.70 15.51 12.59
C ASN A 21 -26.19 15.62 12.93
N ASP A 22 -26.99 14.71 12.39
CA ASP A 22 -28.45 14.68 12.57
C ASP A 22 -28.88 14.41 14.03
N ASP A 23 -27.97 13.87 14.86
CA ASP A 23 -28.17 13.66 16.30
C ASP A 23 -27.90 14.92 17.14
N GLY A 24 -27.59 16.05 16.50
CA GLY A 24 -27.29 17.32 17.15
C GLY A 24 -25.84 17.48 17.62
N THR A 25 -24.98 16.49 17.37
CA THR A 25 -23.54 16.62 17.63
C THR A 25 -22.86 17.46 16.54
N VAL A 26 -21.74 18.11 16.90
CA VAL A 26 -20.97 18.94 15.97
C VAL A 26 -19.55 18.41 15.93
N ASP A 27 -19.17 17.84 14.78
CA ASP A 27 -17.83 17.40 14.49
C ASP A 27 -17.00 18.58 13.97
N VAL A 28 -15.97 18.98 14.71
CA VAL A 28 -15.02 20.02 14.28
C VAL A 28 -13.69 19.35 13.93
N ARG A 29 -13.34 19.34 12.65
CA ARG A 29 -12.12 18.72 12.13
C ARG A 29 -11.14 19.80 11.68
N PHE A 30 -9.89 19.69 12.13
CA PHE A 30 -8.81 20.58 11.70
C PHE A 30 -7.86 19.79 10.80
N GLN A 31 -7.62 20.27 9.59
CA GLN A 31 -6.54 19.80 8.74
C GLN A 31 -5.30 20.63 9.06
N ILE A 32 -4.20 19.97 9.43
CA ILE A 32 -2.97 20.64 9.87
C ILE A 32 -1.80 20.03 9.09
N ALA A 33 -1.03 20.87 8.42
CA ALA A 33 0.27 20.52 7.87
C ALA A 33 1.35 20.78 8.92
N LEU A 34 2.26 19.81 9.07
CA LEU A 34 3.47 19.94 9.88
C LEU A 34 4.66 19.94 8.93
N GLU A 35 5.25 21.11 8.71
CA GLU A 35 6.44 21.28 7.87
C GLU A 35 7.63 21.64 8.75
N GLY A 36 8.69 20.82 8.74
CA GLY A 36 9.92 21.11 9.49
C GLY A 36 10.96 20.01 9.33
N GLU A 37 12.23 20.32 9.59
CA GLU A 37 13.26 19.29 9.68
C GLU A 37 13.07 18.46 10.96
N THR A 38 13.47 17.18 10.92
CA THR A 38 13.42 16.31 12.09
C THR A 38 14.20 16.98 13.23
N PRO A 39 13.60 17.18 14.40
CA PRO A 39 14.22 17.99 15.43
C PRO A 39 15.53 17.36 15.91
N LYS A 40 16.57 18.18 15.93
CA LYS A 40 17.93 17.81 16.32
C LYS A 40 18.18 18.35 17.72
N ILE A 41 18.62 17.49 18.64
CA ILE A 41 18.86 17.90 20.03
C ILE A 41 20.28 17.49 20.40
N ASN A 42 21.11 18.47 20.76
CA ASN A 42 22.49 18.25 21.21
C ASN A 42 23.32 17.37 20.25
N GLY A 43 23.15 17.58 18.94
CA GLY A 43 23.84 16.82 17.89
C GLY A 43 23.27 15.43 17.62
N TRP A 44 22.12 15.07 18.21
CA TRP A 44 21.43 13.79 17.96
C TRP A 44 20.16 14.00 17.13
N ALA A 45 20.07 13.26 16.02
CA ALA A 45 18.90 13.17 15.16
C ALA A 45 18.12 11.89 15.45
N PHE A 46 16.78 11.97 15.39
CA PHE A 46 15.90 10.82 15.58
C PHE A 46 15.74 10.03 14.28
N ILE A 47 16.05 8.73 14.31
CA ILE A 47 16.10 7.87 13.12
C ILE A 47 14.88 6.94 13.07
N ALA A 48 14.62 6.20 14.14
CA ALA A 48 13.55 5.22 14.17
C ALA A 48 13.05 4.95 15.60
N ARG A 49 11.83 4.42 15.69
CA ARG A 49 11.28 3.75 16.87
C ARG A 49 11.23 2.25 16.61
N LEU A 50 11.67 1.47 17.59
CA LEU A 50 11.49 0.03 17.65
C LEU A 50 10.42 -0.28 18.71
N ASP A 51 9.38 -0.99 18.31
CA ASP A 51 8.36 -1.54 19.22
C ASP A 51 8.62 -3.04 19.39
N HIS A 52 8.90 -3.42 20.64
CA HIS A 52 9.25 -4.76 21.08
C HIS A 52 8.05 -5.51 21.68
N ASN A 53 6.82 -4.97 21.60
CA ASN A 53 5.62 -5.62 22.14
C ASN A 53 5.39 -7.04 21.64
N THR A 54 5.91 -7.31 20.44
CA THR A 54 5.73 -8.55 19.70
C THR A 54 6.71 -9.63 20.15
N ASP A 55 7.94 -9.24 20.53
CA ASP A 55 8.96 -10.14 21.07
C ASP A 55 10.07 -9.34 21.81
N PRO A 56 10.25 -9.55 23.13
CA PRO A 56 11.31 -8.88 23.90
C PRO A 56 12.74 -9.24 23.48
N THR A 57 12.95 -10.34 22.74
CA THR A 57 14.27 -10.81 22.29
C THR A 57 14.80 -10.01 21.11
N GLY A 58 13.92 -9.31 20.38
CA GLY A 58 14.27 -8.47 19.23
C GLY A 58 14.09 -9.13 17.87
N GLU A 59 13.78 -10.42 17.78
CA GLU A 59 13.70 -11.14 16.48
C GLU A 59 12.54 -10.69 15.58
N SER A 60 11.56 -9.99 16.15
CA SER A 60 10.33 -9.60 15.45
C SER A 60 9.84 -8.20 15.85
N ASN A 61 10.75 -7.22 15.88
CA ASN A 61 10.42 -5.83 16.18
C ASN A 61 9.57 -5.17 15.10
N LEU A 62 8.60 -4.34 15.49
CA LEU A 62 7.96 -3.42 14.56
C LEU A 62 8.80 -2.14 14.44
N ILE A 63 9.13 -1.78 13.22
CA ILE A 63 10.09 -0.71 12.93
C ILE A 63 9.38 0.48 12.30
N TYR A 64 9.54 1.65 12.93
CA TYR A 64 9.01 2.91 12.42
C TYR A 64 10.16 3.87 12.14
N VAL A 65 10.59 3.92 10.87
CA VAL A 65 11.66 4.82 10.42
C VAL A 65 11.08 6.17 10.03
N MET A 66 11.79 7.25 10.37
CA MET A 66 11.40 8.59 9.96
C MET A 66 11.49 8.75 8.42
N PRO A 67 10.62 9.56 7.78
CA PRO A 67 10.54 9.67 6.31
C PRO A 67 11.83 10.05 5.58
N SER A 68 12.82 10.61 6.28
CA SER A 68 14.10 11.06 5.72
C SER A 68 15.32 10.36 6.31
N ALA A 69 15.11 9.30 7.10
CA ALA A 69 16.17 8.58 7.79
C ALA A 69 16.38 7.18 7.19
N THR A 70 17.59 6.66 7.33
CA THR A 70 17.91 5.27 6.97
C THR A 70 18.32 4.53 8.24
N LEU A 71 17.70 3.37 8.48
CA LEU A 71 17.99 2.54 9.63
C LEU A 71 19.03 1.46 9.25
N PRO A 72 20.17 1.37 9.95
CA PRO A 72 21.11 0.27 9.77
C PRO A 72 20.47 -1.08 10.08
N VAL A 73 20.77 -2.09 9.24
CA VAL A 73 20.14 -3.43 9.30
C VAL A 73 20.25 -4.10 10.67
N GLN A 74 21.35 -3.86 11.40
CA GLN A 74 21.58 -4.41 12.73
C GLN A 74 20.50 -4.05 13.77
N PHE A 75 19.81 -2.91 13.59
CA PHE A 75 18.76 -2.47 14.51
C PHE A 75 17.41 -3.13 14.23
N ARG A 76 17.27 -3.84 13.10
CA ARG A 76 16.02 -4.56 12.79
C ARG A 76 15.74 -5.66 13.81
N THR A 77 16.79 -6.35 14.25
CA THR A 77 16.69 -7.44 15.22
C THR A 77 17.28 -7.09 16.60
N ALA A 78 17.33 -5.79 16.95
CA ALA A 78 17.91 -5.37 18.21
C ALA A 78 17.00 -5.70 19.41
N ALA A 79 17.57 -6.28 20.46
CA ALA A 79 16.87 -6.49 21.73
C ALA A 79 16.51 -5.15 22.42
N ALA A 80 15.65 -5.18 23.43
CA ALA A 80 15.13 -4.00 24.15
C ALA A 80 16.16 -3.25 25.07
N ASN A 81 17.44 -3.29 24.71
CA ASN A 81 18.56 -2.69 25.44
C ASN A 81 18.56 -1.15 25.35
N CYS A 82 19.32 -0.51 26.23
CA CYS A 82 19.41 0.96 26.29
C CYS A 82 20.84 1.40 26.57
N ASP A 83 21.45 2.09 25.61
CA ASP A 83 22.83 2.60 25.66
C ASP A 83 23.00 3.78 26.63
N HIS A 84 21.90 4.37 27.10
CA HIS A 84 21.94 5.42 28.12
C HIS A 84 22.14 4.84 29.52
N CYS A 85 21.30 3.87 29.88
CA CYS A 85 21.24 3.41 31.27
C CYS A 85 21.89 2.03 31.47
N GLY A 86 22.11 1.25 30.41
CA GLY A 86 22.73 -0.08 30.46
C GLY A 86 21.89 -1.20 31.10
N TRP A 87 20.79 -0.87 31.78
CA TRP A 87 19.95 -1.87 32.46
C TRP A 87 19.21 -2.80 31.49
N ASP A 88 19.31 -4.09 31.75
CA ASP A 88 18.47 -5.10 31.11
C ASP A 88 17.04 -5.00 31.65
N ARG A 89 16.10 -4.65 30.77
CA ARG A 89 14.68 -4.47 31.07
C ARG A 89 13.88 -4.80 29.81
N ARG A 90 12.71 -5.40 29.99
CA ARG A 90 11.71 -5.57 28.92
C ARG A 90 11.04 -4.23 28.58
N ARG A 91 11.71 -3.41 27.78
CA ARG A 91 11.15 -2.13 27.30
C ARG A 91 10.22 -2.41 26.14
N ARG A 92 9.03 -1.81 26.19
CA ARG A 92 8.08 -1.82 25.07
C ARG A 92 8.63 -1.07 23.86
N ASP A 93 9.22 0.10 24.09
CA ASP A 93 9.70 0.99 23.03
C ASP A 93 11.16 1.39 23.26
N THR A 94 11.96 1.31 22.20
CA THR A 94 13.27 1.97 22.12
C THR A 94 13.36 2.88 20.89
N TYR A 95 14.26 3.85 20.96
CA TYR A 95 14.49 4.85 19.93
C TYR A 95 15.93 4.78 19.44
N ILE A 96 16.10 4.81 18.13
CA ILE A 96 17.41 4.88 17.48
C ILE A 96 17.72 6.34 17.16
N LEU A 97 18.83 6.80 17.69
CA LEU A 97 19.35 8.15 17.51
C LEU A 97 20.69 8.08 16.77
N GLN A 98 20.97 9.06 15.91
CA GLN A 98 22.27 9.19 15.25
C GLN A 98 22.91 10.51 15.65
N ASN A 99 24.18 10.46 16.07
CA ASN A 99 24.97 11.67 16.29
C ASN A 99 25.45 12.23 14.95
N GLU A 100 25.20 13.50 14.67
CA GLU A 100 25.53 14.10 13.37
C GLU A 100 27.04 14.28 13.17
N ASP A 101 27.77 14.62 14.23
CA ASP A 101 29.21 14.92 14.14
C ASP A 101 30.04 13.65 13.94
N SER A 102 29.66 12.56 14.60
CA SER A 102 30.39 11.29 14.58
C SER A 102 29.74 10.20 13.72
N GLY A 103 28.48 10.37 13.30
CA GLY A 103 27.68 9.35 12.62
C GLY A 103 27.25 8.17 13.50
N VAL A 104 27.62 8.17 14.78
CA VAL A 104 27.39 7.04 15.71
C VAL A 104 25.91 6.90 16.05
N TYR A 105 25.41 5.66 16.02
CA TYR A 105 24.06 5.33 16.44
C TYR A 105 24.01 4.94 17.93
N LYS A 106 22.91 5.30 18.60
CA LYS A 106 22.58 4.84 19.95
C LYS A 106 21.11 4.45 20.04
N GLN A 107 20.86 3.36 20.77
CA GLN A 107 19.53 2.89 21.13
C GLN A 107 19.18 3.33 22.55
N VAL A 108 18.10 4.08 22.70
CA VAL A 108 17.69 4.67 23.98
C VAL A 108 16.23 4.32 24.28
N GLY A 109 15.98 3.78 25.47
CA GLY A 109 14.63 3.43 25.91
C GLY A 109 13.69 4.63 26.06
N ARG A 110 12.39 4.42 25.85
CA ARG A 110 11.36 5.47 25.95
C ARG A 110 11.40 6.31 27.23
N THR A 111 11.69 5.69 28.37
CA THR A 111 11.77 6.39 29.66
C THR A 111 13.12 7.07 29.88
N CYS A 112 14.18 6.62 29.21
CA CYS A 112 15.53 7.17 29.31
C CYS A 112 15.78 8.33 28.33
N ILE A 113 14.91 8.51 27.33
CA ILE A 113 15.13 9.48 26.26
C ILE A 113 15.29 10.90 26.79
N ARG A 114 14.51 11.28 27.81
CA ARG A 114 14.50 12.62 28.43
C ARG A 114 15.84 12.93 29.09
N ASP A 115 16.36 11.97 29.86
CA ASP A 115 17.63 12.09 30.56
C ASP A 115 18.79 12.10 29.57
N PHE A 116 18.74 11.21 28.55
CA PHE A 116 19.79 11.08 27.54
C PHE A 116 20.00 12.36 26.72
N ILE A 117 18.92 13.00 26.28
CA ILE A 117 19.00 14.24 25.50
C ILE A 117 19.24 15.48 26.37
N GLY A 118 19.22 15.36 27.69
CA GLY A 118 19.59 16.43 28.63
C GLY A 118 18.62 17.61 28.65
N ILE A 119 17.31 17.38 28.62
CA ILE A 119 16.31 18.46 28.78
C ILE A 119 16.24 18.88 30.25
N ASP A 120 16.69 20.11 30.53
CA ASP A 120 16.58 20.76 31.84
C ASP A 120 15.11 21.07 32.19
N PRO A 121 14.62 20.68 33.39
CA PRO A 121 13.31 21.04 33.94
C PRO A 121 12.87 22.49 33.75
N ALA A 122 13.79 23.45 33.85
CA ALA A 122 13.46 24.87 33.70
C ALA A 122 13.17 25.30 32.24
N ARG A 123 13.60 24.50 31.25
CA ARG A 123 13.34 24.72 29.80
C ARG A 123 12.13 23.94 29.26
N ILE A 124 11.46 23.16 30.12
CA ILE A 124 10.41 22.20 29.77
C ILE A 124 9.15 22.84 29.18
N ALA A 125 8.77 24.04 29.57
CA ALA A 125 7.41 24.53 29.32
C ALA A 125 7.08 24.72 27.82
N GLU A 126 7.98 25.29 27.00
CA GLU A 126 7.66 25.58 25.59
C GLU A 126 8.19 24.50 24.63
N GLN A 127 9.37 23.96 24.91
CA GLN A 127 10.00 22.96 24.04
C GLN A 127 9.44 21.56 24.31
N ALA A 128 9.37 21.12 25.57
CA ALA A 128 8.89 19.78 25.88
C ALA A 128 7.40 19.60 25.57
N GLU A 129 6.60 20.67 25.65
CA GLU A 129 5.19 20.63 25.24
C GLU A 129 5.03 20.46 23.72
N ARG A 130 5.91 21.08 22.90
CA ARG A 130 5.98 20.83 21.45
C ARG A 130 6.52 19.44 21.12
N TYR A 131 7.47 18.91 21.89
CA TYR A 131 8.02 17.57 21.71
C TYR A 131 7.07 16.46 22.15
N VAL A 132 6.38 16.63 23.29
CA VAL A 132 5.29 15.74 23.71
C VAL A 132 4.12 15.87 22.75
N LYS A 133 3.87 17.04 22.16
CA LYS A 133 2.91 17.17 21.06
C LYS A 133 3.40 16.54 19.76
N VAL A 134 4.68 16.52 19.41
CA VAL A 134 5.16 15.87 18.17
C VAL A 134 5.26 14.35 18.34
N LEU A 135 5.83 13.86 19.44
CA LEU A 135 5.83 12.44 19.80
C LEU A 135 4.40 11.95 20.09
N GLY A 136 3.60 12.81 20.72
CA GLY A 136 2.17 12.64 20.94
C GLY A 136 1.37 12.73 19.66
N LEU A 137 1.68 13.60 18.69
CA LEU A 137 1.06 13.66 17.36
C LEU A 137 1.48 12.45 16.53
N LEU A 138 2.68 11.90 16.70
CA LEU A 138 3.05 10.63 16.09
C LEU A 138 2.29 9.44 16.72
N ASP A 139 1.96 9.52 18.02
CA ASP A 139 1.11 8.56 18.73
C ASP A 139 -0.40 8.81 18.46
N GLU A 140 -0.86 10.06 18.31
CA GLU A 140 -2.27 10.55 18.26
C GLU A 140 -2.76 10.84 16.84
N ALA A 141 -1.92 11.21 15.86
CA ALA A 141 -2.33 11.40 14.45
C ALA A 141 -2.60 10.06 13.74
N ARG A 142 -2.40 8.94 14.42
CA ARG A 142 -2.87 7.60 14.04
C ARG A 142 -4.16 7.20 14.76
N GLU A 143 -4.72 8.04 15.61
CA GLU A 143 -5.90 7.76 16.43
C GLU A 143 -7.15 8.41 15.84
N PRO A 144 -8.08 7.64 15.25
CA PRO A 144 -9.49 7.97 15.36
C PRO A 144 -9.88 7.80 16.83
N LYS A 145 -10.08 8.89 17.57
CA LYS A 145 -10.62 8.87 18.94
C LYS A 145 -12.11 8.51 18.90
N TRP A 146 -12.43 7.26 18.57
CA TRP A 146 -13.75 6.68 18.79
C TRP A 146 -13.81 6.16 20.24
N GLY A 147 -14.63 6.83 21.04
CA GLY A 147 -15.09 6.48 22.40
C GLY A 147 -14.32 5.40 23.17
N GLY A 148 -13.47 5.84 24.10
CA GLY A 148 -13.30 5.16 25.40
C GLY A 148 -12.77 3.73 25.45
N MET A 149 -12.20 3.18 24.38
CA MET A 149 -11.65 1.82 24.40
C MET A 149 -10.13 1.83 24.65
N ASN A 150 -9.76 1.77 25.94
CA ASN A 150 -8.54 1.08 26.39
C ASN A 150 -8.69 -0.43 26.14
N ASP A 151 -8.96 -0.83 24.90
CA ASP A 151 -9.27 -2.21 24.60
C ASP A 151 -8.05 -2.92 24.00
N HIS A 152 -7.36 -3.65 24.87
CA HIS A 152 -6.36 -4.65 24.54
C HIS A 152 -7.02 -5.87 23.88
N ARG A 153 -7.81 -5.67 22.82
CA ARG A 153 -8.37 -6.79 22.04
C ARG A 153 -7.25 -7.38 21.20
N ASP A 154 -6.86 -8.60 21.54
CA ASP A 154 -6.07 -9.47 20.67
C ASP A 154 -6.91 -9.78 19.43
N ILE A 155 -6.63 -9.10 18.32
CA ILE A 155 -7.33 -9.32 17.05
C ILE A 155 -6.71 -10.54 16.37
N HIS A 156 -7.48 -11.61 16.20
CA HIS A 156 -7.03 -12.79 15.47
C HIS A 156 -6.76 -12.46 14.00
N LEU A 157 -5.51 -12.58 13.54
CA LEU A 157 -5.05 -12.10 12.24
C LEU A 157 -5.84 -12.69 11.06
N PRO A 158 -6.00 -14.03 10.91
CA PRO A 158 -6.80 -14.61 9.83
C PRO A 158 -8.24 -14.09 9.79
N ARG A 159 -8.85 -13.89 10.98
CA ARG A 159 -10.21 -13.37 11.08
C ARG A 159 -10.26 -11.92 10.64
N TYR A 160 -9.29 -11.10 11.02
CA TYR A 160 -9.22 -9.71 10.57
C TYR A 160 -9.03 -9.61 9.05
N LEU A 161 -8.14 -10.41 8.48
CA LEU A 161 -7.88 -10.40 7.04
C LEU A 161 -9.08 -10.83 6.21
N SER A 162 -9.98 -11.68 6.72
CA SER A 162 -11.22 -11.99 6.00
C SER A 162 -12.18 -10.79 5.92
N TRP A 163 -12.22 -9.94 6.96
CA TRP A 163 -12.93 -8.65 6.89
C TRP A 163 -12.26 -7.67 5.92
N VAL A 164 -10.92 -7.67 5.84
CA VAL A 164 -10.19 -6.88 4.84
C VAL A 164 -10.52 -7.37 3.43
N ALA A 165 -10.53 -8.68 3.19
CA ALA A 165 -10.90 -9.29 1.90
C ALA A 165 -12.32 -8.90 1.48
N GLN A 166 -13.28 -9.01 2.40
CA GLN A 166 -14.65 -8.55 2.18
C GLN A 166 -14.70 -7.06 1.82
N SER A 167 -14.01 -6.21 2.58
CA SER A 167 -13.98 -4.77 2.33
C SER A 167 -13.42 -4.44 0.95
N ILE A 168 -12.37 -5.14 0.52
CA ILE A 168 -11.81 -5.02 -0.84
C ILE A 168 -12.83 -5.45 -1.90
N ARG A 169 -13.57 -6.53 -1.67
CA ARG A 169 -14.60 -7.01 -2.61
C ARG A 169 -15.74 -6.00 -2.78
N GLU A 170 -16.19 -5.39 -1.68
CA GLU A 170 -17.35 -4.50 -1.69
C GLU A 170 -17.01 -3.08 -2.14
N TYR A 171 -15.86 -2.54 -1.71
CA TYR A 171 -15.53 -1.13 -1.86
C TYR A 171 -14.24 -0.87 -2.64
N GLY A 172 -13.49 -1.92 -2.97
CA GLY A 172 -12.15 -1.81 -3.53
C GLY A 172 -11.07 -1.53 -2.47
N TRP A 173 -9.81 -1.59 -2.89
CA TRP A 173 -8.67 -1.25 -2.02
C TRP A 173 -8.48 0.26 -1.95
N ILE A 174 -8.47 0.81 -0.74
CA ILE A 174 -8.17 2.20 -0.44
C ILE A 174 -7.06 2.23 0.61
N SER A 175 -5.90 2.79 0.23
CA SER A 175 -4.77 2.90 1.14
C SER A 175 -5.02 3.94 2.24
N GLY A 176 -4.37 3.80 3.39
CA GLY A 176 -4.44 4.81 4.46
C GLY A 176 -3.99 6.20 4.01
N ARG A 177 -3.03 6.28 3.07
CA ARG A 177 -2.60 7.54 2.47
C ARG A 177 -3.68 8.15 1.57
N GLU A 178 -4.32 7.34 0.73
CA GLU A 178 -5.39 7.81 -0.14
C GLU A 178 -6.60 8.29 0.64
N ALA A 179 -6.96 7.60 1.73
CA ALA A 179 -8.02 8.03 2.65
C ALA A 179 -7.63 9.33 3.38
N TYR A 180 -6.34 9.53 3.68
CA TYR A 180 -5.86 10.79 4.26
C TYR A 180 -5.93 11.97 3.26
N GLU A 181 -5.64 11.70 1.98
CA GLU A 181 -5.68 12.71 0.92
C GLU A 181 -7.12 13.00 0.43
N ASN A 182 -8.07 12.07 0.63
CA ASN A 182 -9.46 12.18 0.18
C ASN A 182 -10.46 11.92 1.33
N PHE A 183 -11.07 12.98 1.84
CA PHE A 183 -11.90 12.92 3.05
C PHE A 183 -13.22 12.14 2.93
N ASP A 184 -13.71 11.92 1.70
CA ASP A 184 -14.91 11.10 1.46
C ASP A 184 -14.61 9.60 1.42
N LYS A 185 -13.35 9.21 1.58
CA LYS A 185 -12.90 7.82 1.50
C LYS A 185 -12.43 7.32 2.86
N VAL A 186 -12.87 6.12 3.22
CA VAL A 186 -12.40 5.39 4.40
C VAL A 186 -11.35 4.38 3.96
N SER A 187 -10.24 4.26 4.69
CA SER A 187 -9.22 3.27 4.37
C SER A 187 -9.78 1.85 4.54
N THR A 188 -9.34 0.91 3.72
CA THR A 188 -9.78 -0.50 3.83
C THR A 188 -9.52 -1.06 5.23
N ALA A 189 -8.40 -0.67 5.86
CA ALA A 189 -8.09 -1.09 7.23
C ALA A 189 -9.11 -0.57 8.25
N SER A 190 -9.47 0.71 8.16
CA SER A 190 -10.46 1.35 9.04
C SER A 190 -11.85 0.76 8.83
N GLN A 191 -12.25 0.53 7.57
CA GLN A 191 -13.53 -0.07 7.22
C GLN A 191 -13.64 -1.49 7.80
N ALA A 192 -12.63 -2.33 7.58
CA ALA A 192 -12.60 -3.71 8.09
C ALA A 192 -12.66 -3.78 9.62
N VAL A 193 -11.96 -2.90 10.33
CA VAL A 193 -12.06 -2.81 11.80
C VAL A 193 -13.46 -2.35 12.22
N GLY A 194 -14.00 -1.33 11.55
CA GLY A 194 -15.33 -0.80 11.80
C GLY A 194 -16.41 -1.87 11.66
N ASP A 195 -16.40 -2.62 10.57
CA ASP A 195 -17.33 -3.72 10.33
C ASP A 195 -17.13 -4.87 11.31
N MET A 196 -15.87 -5.27 11.59
CA MET A 196 -15.58 -6.36 12.52
C MET A 196 -16.12 -6.12 13.94
N PHE A 197 -16.14 -4.86 14.39
CA PHE A 197 -16.60 -4.46 15.73
C PHE A 197 -17.89 -3.65 15.72
N ALA A 198 -18.58 -3.61 14.59
CA ALA A 198 -19.83 -2.88 14.43
C ALA A 198 -20.87 -3.36 15.44
N THR A 199 -21.63 -2.40 15.99
CA THR A 199 -22.84 -2.69 16.77
C THR A 199 -24.06 -2.94 15.88
N TYR A 200 -24.00 -2.55 14.60
CA TYR A 200 -24.95 -2.96 13.57
C TYR A 200 -24.59 -4.36 13.03
N LYS A 201 -25.47 -4.96 12.22
CA LYS A 201 -25.21 -6.26 11.57
C LYS A 201 -24.60 -6.04 10.18
N PRO A 202 -23.27 -5.98 10.03
CA PRO A 202 -22.64 -5.96 8.71
C PRO A 202 -22.89 -7.30 8.00
N GLN A 203 -22.67 -7.32 6.68
CA GLN A 203 -22.47 -8.60 6.00
C GLN A 203 -21.21 -9.26 6.55
N LEU A 204 -21.27 -10.58 6.75
CA LEU A 204 -20.14 -11.33 7.28
C LEU A 204 -19.21 -11.77 6.13
N PRO A 205 -17.90 -11.91 6.39
CA PRO A 205 -16.99 -12.50 5.42
C PRO A 205 -17.45 -13.90 5.01
N THR A 206 -17.45 -14.13 3.70
CA THR A 206 -17.77 -15.42 3.08
C THR A 206 -16.63 -16.42 3.27
N ASP A 207 -16.85 -17.67 2.89
CA ASP A 207 -15.78 -18.68 2.92
C ASP A 207 -14.67 -18.37 1.91
N GLU A 208 -15.01 -17.80 0.75
CA GLU A 208 -14.04 -17.31 -0.24
C GLU A 208 -13.12 -16.21 0.34
N ASP A 209 -13.67 -15.30 1.16
CA ASP A 209 -12.88 -14.24 1.82
C ASP A 209 -11.91 -14.82 2.85
N LYS A 210 -12.30 -15.90 3.54
CA LYS A 210 -11.45 -16.61 4.51
C LYS A 210 -10.33 -17.37 3.82
N GLU A 211 -10.65 -18.09 2.73
CA GLU A 211 -9.66 -18.80 1.92
C GLU A 211 -8.63 -17.82 1.33
N LEU A 212 -9.09 -16.66 0.85
CA LEU A 212 -8.20 -15.60 0.34
C LEU A 212 -7.28 -15.07 1.44
N ALA A 213 -7.80 -14.86 2.66
CA ALA A 213 -7.01 -14.43 3.80
C ALA A 213 -5.93 -15.45 4.19
N GLU A 214 -6.27 -16.74 4.24
CA GLU A 214 -5.31 -17.82 4.52
C GLU A 214 -4.23 -17.92 3.44
N ALA A 215 -4.62 -17.83 2.16
CA ALA A 215 -3.70 -17.82 1.04
C ALA A 215 -2.75 -16.61 1.09
N ALA A 216 -3.24 -15.43 1.47
CA ALA A 216 -2.44 -14.23 1.63
C ALA A 216 -1.41 -14.37 2.75
N ILE A 217 -1.79 -14.93 3.91
CA ILE A 217 -0.87 -15.24 5.02
C ILE A 217 0.21 -16.21 4.54
N ALA A 218 -0.20 -17.33 3.93
CA ALA A 218 0.72 -18.35 3.46
C ALA A 218 1.73 -17.79 2.46
N HIS A 219 1.27 -16.98 1.50
CA HIS A 219 2.14 -16.33 0.52
C HIS A 219 3.17 -15.40 1.19
N VAL A 220 2.72 -14.51 2.07
CA VAL A 220 3.60 -13.52 2.71
C VAL A 220 4.68 -14.18 3.58
N LEU A 221 4.37 -15.32 4.23
CA LEU A 221 5.37 -16.08 4.99
C LEU A 221 6.50 -16.67 4.14
N THR A 222 6.30 -16.81 2.82
CA THR A 222 7.36 -17.27 1.89
C THR A 222 8.28 -16.15 1.40
N LEU A 223 7.94 -14.88 1.68
CA LEU A 223 8.68 -13.73 1.18
C LEU A 223 9.93 -13.45 2.01
N GLU A 224 10.96 -12.91 1.36
CA GLU A 224 12.15 -12.38 2.02
C GLU A 224 12.01 -10.88 2.33
N PRO A 225 12.47 -10.41 3.51
CA PRO A 225 12.36 -9.01 3.93
C PRO A 225 13.33 -8.10 3.18
N LYS A 226 12.93 -7.61 2.00
CA LYS A 226 13.77 -6.72 1.17
C LYS A 226 13.87 -5.28 1.67
N ASN A 227 12.88 -4.82 2.44
CA ASN A 227 12.82 -3.47 2.99
C ASN A 227 12.08 -3.48 4.34
N ASP A 228 12.09 -2.35 5.06
CA ASP A 228 11.48 -2.25 6.41
C ASP A 228 9.97 -2.52 6.36
N PHE A 229 9.31 -2.16 5.26
CA PHE A 229 7.89 -2.42 5.05
C PHE A 229 7.59 -3.93 4.99
N LEU A 230 8.28 -4.69 4.13
CA LEU A 230 8.12 -6.15 4.05
C LEU A 230 8.57 -6.84 5.32
N HIS A 231 9.62 -6.33 5.99
CA HIS A 231 10.04 -6.83 7.29
C HIS A 231 8.92 -6.72 8.33
N ASN A 232 8.26 -5.55 8.43
CA ASN A 232 7.13 -5.33 9.34
C ASN A 232 5.94 -6.24 8.98
N ILE A 233 5.62 -6.38 7.69
CA ILE A 233 4.53 -7.24 7.24
C ILE A 233 4.78 -8.69 7.63
N ILE A 234 5.94 -9.25 7.26
CA ILE A 234 6.30 -10.65 7.59
C ILE A 234 6.30 -10.85 9.11
N THR A 235 6.79 -9.87 9.86
CA THR A 235 6.79 -9.88 11.34
C THR A 235 5.39 -9.97 11.91
N ILE A 236 4.43 -9.18 11.38
CA ILE A 236 3.03 -9.25 11.78
C ILE A 236 2.40 -10.57 11.35
N THR A 237 2.71 -11.08 10.16
CA THR A 237 2.15 -12.34 9.65
C THR A 237 2.56 -13.55 10.49
N LYS A 238 3.75 -13.51 11.12
CA LYS A 238 4.18 -14.55 12.07
C LYS A 238 3.39 -14.54 13.38
N GLN A 239 2.61 -13.49 13.64
CA GLN A 239 1.79 -13.36 14.84
C GLN A 239 0.35 -13.78 14.52
N ASN A 240 -0.21 -14.65 15.35
CA ASN A 240 -1.63 -15.03 15.22
C ASN A 240 -2.58 -13.95 15.74
N TYR A 241 -2.09 -13.08 16.61
CA TYR A 241 -2.86 -12.01 17.24
C TYR A 241 -2.12 -10.69 17.11
N LEU A 242 -2.88 -9.63 16.88
CA LEU A 242 -2.36 -8.29 16.71
C LEU A 242 -3.09 -7.28 17.59
N ASP A 243 -2.35 -6.31 18.09
CA ASP A 243 -2.90 -5.09 18.70
C ASP A 243 -3.64 -4.29 17.61
N TRP A 244 -4.75 -3.64 17.96
CA TRP A 244 -5.52 -2.77 17.06
C TRP A 244 -4.64 -1.78 16.28
N LYS A 245 -3.53 -1.31 16.86
CA LYS A 245 -2.58 -0.39 16.23
C LYS A 245 -1.88 -0.97 15.00
N ALA A 246 -1.77 -2.30 14.93
CA ALA A 246 -1.12 -2.99 13.82
C ALA A 246 -2.09 -3.30 12.67
N THR A 247 -3.40 -3.06 12.81
CA THR A 247 -4.44 -3.36 11.79
C THR A 247 -4.13 -2.73 10.43
N GLY A 248 -3.68 -1.48 10.39
CA GLY A 248 -3.29 -0.80 9.15
C GLY A 248 -2.14 -1.48 8.41
N LEU A 249 -1.14 -1.98 9.14
CA LEU A 249 -0.04 -2.75 8.56
C LEU A 249 -0.48 -4.18 8.20
N ALA A 250 -1.32 -4.81 9.03
CA ALA A 250 -1.88 -6.12 8.76
C ALA A 250 -2.73 -6.14 7.48
N ALA A 251 -3.56 -5.12 7.24
CA ALA A 251 -4.34 -5.00 6.01
C ALA A 251 -3.46 -4.97 4.75
N ALA A 252 -2.21 -4.50 4.86
CA ALA A 252 -1.26 -4.48 3.75
C ALA A 252 -0.82 -5.90 3.32
N ILE A 253 -1.04 -6.95 4.12
CA ILE A 253 -0.86 -8.36 3.72
C ILE A 253 -1.73 -8.65 2.49
N MET A 254 -2.99 -8.24 2.50
CA MET A 254 -3.91 -8.40 1.36
C MET A 254 -3.44 -7.63 0.13
N PHE A 255 -2.92 -6.40 0.33
CA PHE A 255 -2.37 -5.60 -0.76
C PHE A 255 -1.17 -6.27 -1.44
N VAL A 256 -0.24 -6.81 -0.66
CA VAL A 256 0.93 -7.55 -1.20
C VAL A 256 0.47 -8.77 -1.99
N TYR A 257 -0.49 -9.52 -1.46
CA TYR A 257 -1.01 -10.72 -2.12
C TYR A 257 -1.80 -10.39 -3.41
N ASN A 258 -2.65 -9.37 -3.40
CA ASN A 258 -3.37 -8.94 -4.60
C ASN A 258 -2.42 -8.53 -5.72
N ARG A 259 -1.34 -7.82 -5.38
CA ARG A 259 -0.30 -7.47 -6.35
C ARG A 259 0.40 -8.72 -6.91
N HIS A 260 0.67 -9.72 -6.06
CA HIS A 260 1.20 -11.01 -6.52
C HIS A 260 0.25 -11.68 -7.52
N LEU A 261 -1.05 -11.76 -7.20
CA LEU A 261 -2.07 -12.32 -8.09
C LEU A 261 -2.15 -11.56 -9.43
N GLU A 262 -2.09 -10.23 -9.39
CA GLU A 262 -2.04 -9.42 -10.62
C GLU A 262 -0.79 -9.71 -11.46
N GLU A 263 0.38 -9.83 -10.82
CA GLU A 263 1.63 -10.15 -11.49
C GLU A 263 1.61 -11.56 -12.08
N GLU A 264 1.06 -12.54 -11.36
CA GLU A 264 0.84 -13.90 -11.88
C GLU A 264 -0.15 -13.94 -13.04
N ALA A 265 -1.27 -13.21 -12.95
CA ALA A 265 -2.24 -13.09 -14.03
C ALA A 265 -1.60 -12.46 -15.28
N LYS A 266 -0.81 -11.40 -15.10
CA LYS A 266 -0.03 -10.77 -16.19
C LYS A 266 0.99 -11.74 -16.79
N ARG A 267 1.69 -12.53 -15.96
CA ARG A 267 2.66 -13.53 -16.41
C ARG A 267 2.00 -14.68 -17.16
N LYS A 268 0.88 -15.23 -16.64
CA LYS A 268 0.09 -16.26 -17.33
C LYS A 268 -0.43 -15.75 -18.66
N ALA A 269 -1.04 -14.56 -18.69
CA ALA A 269 -1.48 -13.93 -19.92
C ALA A 269 -0.32 -13.71 -20.91
N ALA A 270 0.87 -13.31 -20.45
CA ALA A 270 2.04 -13.18 -21.30
C ALA A 270 2.60 -14.54 -21.79
N ALA A 271 2.58 -15.57 -20.94
CA ALA A 271 3.02 -16.92 -21.28
C ALA A 271 2.07 -17.60 -22.28
N ASP A 272 0.77 -17.42 -22.13
CA ASP A 272 -0.22 -17.90 -23.11
C ASP A 272 -0.02 -17.20 -24.46
N LEU A 273 0.24 -15.89 -24.44
CA LEU A 273 0.59 -15.14 -25.65
C LEU A 273 1.92 -15.57 -26.28
N SER A 274 2.89 -16.09 -25.52
CA SER A 274 4.19 -16.53 -26.06
C SER A 274 4.09 -17.74 -27.01
N LYS A 275 2.97 -18.46 -26.98
CA LYS A 275 2.66 -19.57 -27.91
C LYS A 275 2.15 -19.09 -29.28
N SER A 276 1.86 -17.81 -29.40
CA SER A 276 1.37 -17.21 -30.64
C SER A 276 2.37 -17.41 -31.78
N GLU A 277 1.86 -17.81 -32.94
CA GLU A 277 2.61 -17.93 -34.18
C GLU A 277 2.13 -16.89 -35.21
N HIS A 278 2.94 -16.66 -36.24
CA HIS A 278 2.51 -15.84 -37.37
C HIS A 278 1.51 -16.62 -38.23
N VAL A 279 0.34 -16.02 -38.47
CA VAL A 279 -0.75 -16.65 -39.20
C VAL A 279 -1.01 -15.91 -40.50
N GLY A 280 -1.00 -16.66 -41.60
CA GLY A 280 -1.18 -16.16 -42.96
C GLY A 280 0.11 -15.64 -43.61
N ALA A 281 0.06 -15.44 -44.91
CA ALA A 281 1.11 -14.83 -45.71
C ALA A 281 0.94 -13.31 -45.81
N LEU A 282 2.01 -12.57 -46.05
CA LEU A 282 1.94 -11.12 -46.27
C LEU A 282 0.99 -10.79 -47.44
N LYS A 283 0.08 -9.82 -47.22
CA LYS A 283 -1.01 -9.41 -48.13
C LYS A 283 -2.12 -10.44 -48.32
N GLU A 284 -2.08 -11.58 -47.62
CA GLU A 284 -3.20 -12.52 -47.61
C GLU A 284 -4.41 -11.91 -46.89
N ARG A 285 -5.61 -12.23 -47.39
CA ARG A 285 -6.86 -11.82 -46.78
C ARG A 285 -7.44 -12.98 -45.99
N LEU A 286 -7.52 -12.80 -44.68
CA LEU A 286 -8.00 -13.80 -43.73
C LEU A 286 -9.42 -13.48 -43.28
N GLU A 287 -10.20 -14.53 -43.05
CA GLU A 287 -11.49 -14.49 -42.38
C GLU A 287 -11.49 -15.51 -41.25
N MET A 288 -11.72 -15.06 -40.03
CA MET A 288 -11.56 -15.89 -38.84
C MET A 288 -12.39 -15.37 -37.67
N GLU A 289 -12.78 -16.28 -36.80
CA GLU A 289 -13.36 -15.97 -35.50
C GLU A 289 -12.25 -15.56 -34.53
N VAL A 290 -12.42 -14.41 -33.89
CA VAL A 290 -11.47 -13.90 -32.91
C VAL A 290 -12.18 -13.38 -31.66
N ARG A 291 -11.50 -13.48 -30.53
CA ARG A 291 -11.87 -12.83 -29.27
C ARG A 291 -11.05 -11.56 -29.08
N ILE A 292 -11.71 -10.44 -28.77
CA ILE A 292 -11.04 -9.17 -28.49
C ILE A 292 -10.53 -9.17 -27.04
N ILE A 293 -9.21 -9.08 -26.84
CA ILE A 293 -8.58 -9.13 -25.51
C ILE A 293 -8.08 -7.77 -25.01
N GLY A 294 -8.14 -6.74 -25.86
CA GLY A 294 -7.72 -5.41 -25.46
C GLY A 294 -7.98 -4.36 -26.51
N LYS A 295 -8.36 -3.17 -26.04
CA LYS A 295 -8.59 -1.98 -26.86
C LYS A 295 -7.96 -0.78 -26.16
N ARG A 296 -7.12 -0.03 -26.87
CA ARG A 296 -6.49 1.20 -26.36
C ARG A 296 -6.49 2.26 -27.45
N TRP A 297 -7.01 3.44 -27.12
CA TRP A 297 -6.89 4.61 -28.00
C TRP A 297 -5.52 5.25 -27.87
N ILE A 298 -4.96 5.64 -29.01
CA ILE A 298 -3.76 6.46 -29.11
C ILE A 298 -4.13 7.72 -29.86
N GLU A 299 -3.82 8.86 -29.27
CA GLU A 299 -3.90 10.16 -29.94
C GLU A 299 -2.60 10.42 -30.70
N SER A 300 -2.73 10.78 -31.97
CA SER A 300 -1.61 11.20 -32.82
C SER A 300 -1.92 12.56 -33.45
N MET A 301 -0.90 13.24 -33.97
CA MET A 301 -1.05 14.52 -34.68
C MET A 301 -2.00 14.45 -35.89
N TYR A 302 -2.34 13.24 -36.35
CA TYR A 302 -3.20 12.98 -37.51
C TYR A 302 -4.56 12.36 -37.14
N GLY A 303 -4.90 12.29 -35.85
CA GLY A 303 -6.16 11.76 -35.34
C GLY A 303 -5.99 10.64 -34.29
N SER A 304 -7.11 10.20 -33.71
CA SER A 304 -7.18 9.09 -32.78
C SER A 304 -7.25 7.75 -33.51
N THR A 305 -6.46 6.77 -33.06
CA THR A 305 -6.45 5.41 -33.60
C THR A 305 -6.57 4.42 -32.45
N ALA A 306 -7.48 3.44 -32.57
CA ALA A 306 -7.60 2.35 -31.61
C ALA A 306 -6.62 1.23 -31.98
N ILE A 307 -5.75 0.85 -31.03
CA ILE A 307 -5.04 -0.43 -31.04
C ILE A 307 -5.98 -1.47 -30.47
N ILE A 308 -6.32 -2.48 -31.28
CA ILE A 308 -7.12 -3.61 -30.86
C ILE A 308 -6.27 -4.87 -30.93
N ARG A 309 -6.27 -5.65 -29.85
CA ARG A 309 -5.60 -6.94 -29.71
C ARG A 309 -6.64 -8.04 -29.70
N MET A 310 -6.40 -9.08 -30.48
CA MET A 310 -7.36 -10.16 -30.74
C MET A 310 -6.64 -11.51 -30.68
N LEU A 311 -7.34 -12.55 -30.23
CA LEU A 311 -6.88 -13.94 -30.23
C LEU A 311 -7.79 -14.79 -31.10
N ASP A 312 -7.22 -15.70 -31.89
CA ASP A 312 -7.98 -16.77 -32.55
C ASP A 312 -8.21 -17.96 -31.59
N ALA A 313 -8.83 -19.03 -32.11
CA ALA A 313 -9.07 -20.27 -31.34
C ALA A 313 -7.79 -21.02 -30.91
N ASN A 314 -6.63 -20.67 -31.48
CA ASN A 314 -5.33 -21.26 -31.15
C ASN A 314 -4.46 -20.30 -30.32
N ASP A 315 -5.04 -19.22 -29.78
CA ASP A 315 -4.36 -18.16 -29.02
C ASP A 315 -3.25 -17.42 -29.82
N ASN A 316 -3.35 -17.40 -31.15
CA ASN A 316 -2.48 -16.54 -31.98
C ASN A 316 -2.90 -15.08 -31.86
N LEU A 317 -1.91 -14.21 -31.68
CA LEU A 317 -2.11 -12.78 -31.44
C LEU A 317 -2.20 -11.99 -32.74
N PHE A 318 -3.36 -11.36 -32.95
CA PHE A 318 -3.60 -10.40 -34.01
C PHE A 318 -3.71 -8.99 -33.45
N VAL A 319 -3.09 -8.03 -34.15
CA VAL A 319 -3.14 -6.61 -33.78
C VAL A 319 -3.63 -5.79 -34.97
N THR A 320 -4.61 -4.92 -34.75
CA THR A 320 -5.07 -3.97 -35.77
C THR A 320 -5.06 -2.56 -35.24
N PHE A 321 -4.77 -1.63 -36.14
CA PHE A 321 -4.86 -0.19 -35.93
C PHE A 321 -6.11 0.28 -36.67
N ALA A 322 -7.19 0.49 -35.94
CA ALA A 322 -8.47 0.85 -36.48
C ALA A 322 -8.83 2.30 -36.10
N SER A 323 -8.99 3.15 -37.11
CA SER A 323 -9.62 4.47 -37.00
C SER A 323 -10.99 4.38 -37.69
N GLY A 324 -12.09 4.46 -36.92
CA GLY A 324 -13.46 4.39 -37.43
C GLY A 324 -14.28 3.22 -36.86
N ARG A 325 -15.33 2.80 -37.59
CA ARG A 325 -16.42 1.92 -37.12
C ARG A 325 -15.98 0.66 -36.35
N PHE A 326 -14.98 -0.07 -36.85
CA PHE A 326 -14.47 -1.26 -36.15
C PHE A 326 -13.77 -0.89 -34.83
N GLY A 327 -13.05 0.24 -34.82
CA GLY A 327 -12.48 0.86 -33.64
C GLY A 327 -13.55 1.16 -32.58
N ASP A 328 -14.67 1.74 -33.00
CA ASP A 328 -15.76 2.15 -32.10
C ASP A 328 -16.56 0.95 -31.57
N GLU A 329 -16.94 0.01 -32.44
CA GLU A 329 -17.84 -1.12 -32.15
C GLU A 329 -17.14 -2.33 -31.49
N ALA A 330 -15.82 -2.34 -31.35
CA ALA A 330 -15.09 -3.40 -30.67
C ALA A 330 -15.15 -3.25 -29.14
N ASN A 331 -15.71 -4.24 -28.43
CA ASN A 331 -15.64 -4.34 -26.97
C ASN A 331 -14.70 -5.48 -26.53
N ILE A 332 -14.12 -5.34 -25.34
CA ILE A 332 -13.26 -6.39 -24.76
C ILE A 332 -14.15 -7.60 -24.39
N GLU A 333 -13.63 -8.81 -24.59
CA GLU A 333 -14.30 -10.11 -24.49
C GLU A 333 -15.33 -10.43 -25.60
N ASP A 334 -15.58 -9.54 -26.56
CA ASP A 334 -16.42 -9.87 -27.72
C ASP A 334 -15.79 -10.99 -28.55
N LYS A 335 -16.59 -12.00 -28.91
CA LYS A 335 -16.28 -12.98 -29.96
C LYS A 335 -16.91 -12.52 -31.26
N VAL A 336 -16.09 -12.29 -32.28
CA VAL A 336 -16.54 -11.76 -33.57
C VAL A 336 -15.81 -12.43 -34.73
N THR A 337 -16.52 -12.66 -35.82
CA THR A 337 -15.92 -13.03 -37.10
C THR A 337 -15.39 -11.76 -37.78
N ILE A 338 -14.09 -11.73 -38.03
CA ILE A 338 -13.43 -10.60 -38.69
C ILE A 338 -12.91 -10.99 -40.06
N ARG A 339 -12.88 -10.03 -40.97
CA ARG A 339 -12.17 -10.12 -42.24
C ARG A 339 -11.09 -9.03 -42.28
N GLY A 340 -9.83 -9.42 -42.49
CA GLY A 340 -8.68 -8.51 -42.48
C GLY A 340 -7.59 -8.95 -43.45
N THR A 341 -6.67 -8.05 -43.79
CA THR A 341 -5.50 -8.37 -44.63
C THR A 341 -4.23 -8.34 -43.80
N VAL A 342 -3.38 -9.37 -43.91
CA VAL A 342 -2.09 -9.43 -43.22
C VAL A 342 -1.17 -8.34 -43.77
N LYS A 343 -0.87 -7.35 -42.95
CA LYS A 343 0.01 -6.22 -43.30
C LYS A 343 1.47 -6.58 -43.09
N LYS A 344 1.79 -7.12 -41.91
CA LYS A 344 3.14 -7.55 -41.54
C LYS A 344 3.11 -8.56 -40.40
N HIS A 345 4.17 -9.35 -40.31
CA HIS A 345 4.54 -10.09 -39.12
C HIS A 345 5.44 -9.23 -38.26
N ASP A 346 5.21 -9.23 -36.95
CA ASP A 346 5.96 -8.41 -36.00
C ASP A 346 6.25 -9.20 -34.74
N VAL A 347 7.35 -8.89 -34.06
CA VAL A 347 7.69 -9.50 -32.77
C VAL A 347 7.79 -8.39 -31.75
N PHE A 348 6.88 -8.39 -30.77
CA PHE A 348 6.85 -7.37 -29.72
C PHE A 348 7.02 -8.03 -28.36
N LYS A 349 8.10 -7.67 -27.64
CA LYS A 349 8.49 -8.30 -26.37
C LYS A 349 8.54 -9.84 -26.45
N ASP A 350 9.22 -10.34 -27.48
CA ASP A 350 9.39 -11.78 -27.78
C ASP A 350 8.10 -12.56 -28.08
N VAL A 351 6.98 -11.86 -28.26
CA VAL A 351 5.71 -12.45 -28.71
C VAL A 351 5.52 -12.20 -30.20
N LYS A 352 5.34 -13.27 -30.98
CA LYS A 352 4.98 -13.16 -32.41
C LYS A 352 3.54 -12.64 -32.51
N GLN A 353 3.34 -11.59 -33.29
CA GLN A 353 2.03 -11.01 -33.55
C GLN A 353 1.83 -10.77 -35.06
N THR A 354 0.59 -10.96 -35.52
CA THR A 354 0.20 -10.72 -36.90
C THR A 354 -0.54 -9.39 -36.99
N ILE A 355 0.02 -8.42 -37.72
CA ILE A 355 -0.62 -7.11 -37.88
C ILE A 355 -1.59 -7.16 -39.05
N LEU A 356 -2.86 -6.91 -38.77
CA LEU A 356 -3.91 -6.82 -39.78
C LEU A 356 -4.17 -5.37 -40.19
N ASN A 357 -4.64 -5.20 -41.41
CA ASN A 357 -5.13 -3.95 -41.95
C ASN A 357 -6.51 -4.14 -42.60
N ARG A 358 -7.29 -3.07 -42.69
CA ARG A 358 -8.66 -3.08 -43.24
C ARG A 358 -9.56 -4.13 -42.59
N VAL A 359 -9.51 -4.21 -41.26
CA VAL A 359 -10.32 -5.14 -40.47
C VAL A 359 -11.77 -4.66 -40.43
N ALA A 360 -12.70 -5.56 -40.72
CA ALA A 360 -14.14 -5.33 -40.59
C ALA A 360 -14.81 -6.55 -39.93
N LYS A 361 -15.85 -6.32 -39.11
CA LYS A 361 -16.74 -7.39 -38.65
C LYS A 361 -17.51 -7.93 -39.86
N VAL A 362 -17.51 -9.24 -40.05
CA VAL A 362 -18.43 -9.90 -40.98
C VAL A 362 -19.78 -9.93 -40.27
N LYS A 363 -20.83 -9.38 -40.89
CA LYS A 363 -22.19 -9.55 -40.36
C LYS A 363 -22.59 -10.99 -40.63
N ASP A 364 -23.06 -11.69 -39.60
CA ASP A 364 -23.85 -12.89 -39.83
C ASP A 364 -25.12 -12.44 -40.57
N ASP A 365 -25.24 -12.85 -41.83
CA ASP A 365 -26.49 -12.72 -42.58
C ASP A 365 -27.49 -13.67 -41.91
N VAL A 366 -28.40 -13.10 -41.11
CA VAL A 366 -29.64 -13.74 -40.67
C VAL A 366 -30.79 -13.21 -41.51
#